data_AF-A0A9D0GY00-F1
#
_entry.id   AF-A0A9D0GY00-F1
#
_cell.length_a   1.000
_cell.length_b   1.000
_cell.length_c   1.000
_cell.angle_alpha   90.00
_cell.angle_beta   90.00
_cell.angle_gamma   90.00
#
_symmetry.space_group_name_H-M   'P 1'
#
loop_
_entity.id
_entity.type
_entity.pdbx_description
1 polymer ?
#
loop_
_entity_poly.entity_id
_entity_poly.type
_entity_poly.pdbx_seq_one_letter_code
_entity_poly.pdbx_strand_id
1 'polypeptide(L)'
;MSFFSDMEINDEKTMVAVVDESGDTKIASIKNGKVIKVIEELNKDKAFDVDFRNNRVITGGRDKKAVYYNLKTDHYTTFSADDFMVFSVALSPSGNRGAYLYNDKFDVRIVDTEEGTILTTLSGHKATPSNIRFVDENQLIIGCDDGKLYIWRIEP
;
A
#
# COMPACT_ATOMS: atom_id res chain seq x y z
N MET A 1 -13.63 -5.04 -19.65
CA MET A 1 -12.18 -4.77 -19.83
C MET A 1 -11.77 -4.03 -18.56
N SER A 2 -10.90 -4.61 -17.74
CA SER A 2 -10.42 -3.95 -16.52
C SER A 2 -9.41 -2.88 -16.90
N PHE A 3 -9.49 -1.70 -16.29
CA PHE A 3 -8.54 -0.62 -16.52
C PHE A 3 -7.39 -0.70 -15.53
N PHE A 4 -6.18 -0.50 -16.04
CA PHE A 4 -4.98 -0.38 -15.22
C PHE A 4 -5.11 0.80 -14.24
N SER A 5 -4.71 0.60 -12.98
CA SER A 5 -4.68 1.65 -11.97
C SER A 5 -3.25 2.11 -11.69
N ASP A 6 -2.40 1.19 -11.22
CA ASP A 6 -1.05 1.51 -10.75
C ASP A 6 -0.09 0.30 -10.83
N MET A 7 1.21 0.57 -10.74
CA MET A 7 2.25 -0.46 -10.71
C MET A 7 3.50 -0.02 -9.95
N GLU A 8 4.12 -0.96 -9.25
CA GLU A 8 5.38 -0.72 -8.53
C GLU A 8 6.41 -1.83 -8.80
N ILE A 9 7.67 -1.44 -8.97
CA ILE A 9 8.80 -2.34 -9.22
C ILE A 9 9.46 -2.69 -7.87
N ASN A 10 9.78 -3.97 -7.66
CA ASN A 10 10.50 -4.38 -6.45
C ASN A 10 11.92 -3.81 -6.38
N ASP A 11 12.51 -3.81 -5.19
CA ASP A 11 13.86 -3.28 -4.93
C ASP A 11 14.94 -3.85 -5.86
N GLU A 12 14.85 -5.15 -6.18
CA GLU A 12 15.79 -5.85 -7.07
C GLU A 12 15.56 -5.58 -8.57
N LYS A 13 14.47 -4.89 -8.94
CA LYS A 13 14.06 -4.60 -10.32
C LYS A 13 13.89 -5.84 -11.19
N THR A 14 13.45 -6.93 -10.58
CA THR A 14 13.21 -8.21 -11.24
C THR A 14 11.74 -8.50 -11.46
N MET A 15 10.88 -7.88 -10.64
CA MET A 15 9.44 -8.08 -10.64
C MET A 15 8.70 -6.75 -10.57
N VAL A 16 7.47 -6.76 -11.03
CA VAL A 16 6.54 -5.65 -10.94
C VAL A 16 5.20 -6.13 -10.41
N ALA A 17 4.64 -5.38 -9.47
CA ALA A 17 3.27 -5.54 -9.02
C ALA A 17 2.37 -4.60 -9.84
N VAL A 18 1.22 -5.09 -10.26
CA VAL A 18 0.24 -4.33 -11.07
C VAL A 18 -1.13 -4.52 -10.46
N VAL A 19 -1.86 -3.42 -10.29
CA VAL A 19 -3.24 -3.41 -9.80
C VAL A 19 -4.19 -2.81 -10.84
N ASP A 20 -5.43 -3.29 -10.85
CA ASP A 20 -6.45 -2.87 -11.81
C ASP A 20 -7.86 -2.80 -11.17
N GLU A 21 -8.88 -2.50 -11.97
CA GLU A 21 -10.26 -2.34 -11.49
C GLU A 21 -10.91 -3.61 -10.93
N SER A 22 -10.36 -4.80 -11.16
CA SER A 22 -10.89 -6.03 -10.53
C SER A 22 -10.57 -6.10 -9.04
N GLY A 23 -9.53 -5.37 -8.59
CA GLY A 23 -8.95 -5.52 -7.26
C GLY A 23 -7.83 -6.57 -7.19
N ASP A 24 -7.62 -7.36 -8.24
CA ASP A 24 -6.54 -8.34 -8.25
C ASP A 24 -5.17 -7.66 -8.36
N THR A 25 -4.18 -8.25 -7.71
CA THR A 25 -2.78 -7.83 -7.84
C THR A 25 -2.00 -8.87 -8.61
N LYS A 26 -1.43 -8.48 -9.74
CA LYS A 26 -0.60 -9.34 -10.59
C LYS A 26 0.86 -9.05 -10.33
N ILE A 27 1.64 -10.10 -10.05
CA ILE A 27 3.09 -10.02 -9.97
C ILE A 27 3.67 -10.60 -11.25
N ALA A 28 4.45 -9.82 -11.97
CA ALA A 28 5.05 -10.24 -13.23
C ALA A 28 6.57 -10.09 -13.23
N SER A 29 7.24 -10.98 -13.97
CA SER A 29 8.67 -10.90 -14.26
C SER A 29 8.95 -9.75 -15.22
N ILE A 30 9.82 -8.82 -14.83
CA ILE A 30 10.23 -7.70 -15.71
C ILE A 30 10.99 -8.21 -16.92
N LYS A 31 11.76 -9.31 -16.78
CA LYS A 31 12.60 -9.86 -17.84
C LYS A 31 11.82 -10.28 -19.10
N ASN A 32 10.59 -10.77 -18.93
CA ASN A 32 9.83 -11.39 -20.03
C ASN A 32 8.31 -11.15 -19.96
N GLY A 33 7.82 -10.33 -19.03
CA GLY A 33 6.41 -10.00 -18.89
C GLY A 33 5.52 -11.16 -18.39
N LYS A 34 6.10 -12.30 -18.01
CA LYS A 34 5.31 -13.44 -17.54
C LYS A 34 4.74 -13.13 -16.16
N VAL A 35 3.43 -13.26 -16.00
CA VAL A 35 2.76 -13.25 -14.69
C VAL A 35 3.21 -14.48 -13.89
N ILE A 36 3.78 -14.23 -12.71
CA ILE A 36 4.32 -15.22 -11.77
C ILE A 36 3.26 -15.59 -10.75
N LYS A 37 2.50 -14.60 -10.27
CA LYS A 37 1.46 -14.76 -9.23
C LYS A 37 0.30 -13.81 -9.53
N VAL A 38 -0.91 -14.26 -9.21
CA VAL A 38 -2.09 -13.40 -9.08
C VAL A 38 -2.58 -13.53 -7.64
N ILE A 39 -2.76 -12.39 -6.98
CA ILE A 39 -3.35 -12.28 -5.64
C ILE A 39 -4.78 -11.83 -5.86
N GLU A 40 -5.71 -12.77 -5.75
CA GLU A 40 -7.11 -12.62 -6.11
C GLU A 40 -7.98 -12.51 -4.85
N GLU A 41 -9.15 -11.88 -4.97
CA GLU A 41 -10.22 -11.87 -3.96
C GLU A 41 -9.90 -11.20 -2.61
N LEU A 42 -8.72 -10.58 -2.45
CA LEU A 42 -8.35 -9.87 -1.21
C LEU A 42 -8.85 -8.42 -1.20
N ASN A 43 -8.58 -7.66 -2.28
CA ASN A 43 -9.36 -6.48 -2.62
C ASN A 43 -10.51 -6.90 -3.54
N LYS A 44 -11.72 -6.41 -3.28
CA LYS A 44 -12.98 -6.83 -3.94
C LYS A 44 -13.58 -5.78 -4.88
N ASP A 45 -12.85 -4.70 -5.08
CA ASP A 45 -13.17 -3.59 -5.98
C ASP A 45 -11.84 -2.96 -6.39
N LYS A 46 -11.88 -1.96 -7.27
CA LYS A 46 -10.71 -1.26 -7.82
C LYS A 46 -9.65 -0.98 -6.76
N ALA A 47 -8.47 -1.54 -6.97
CA ALA A 47 -7.26 -1.14 -6.26
C ALA A 47 -6.71 0.12 -6.93
N PHE A 48 -6.35 1.13 -6.12
CA PHE A 48 -5.91 2.45 -6.56
C PHE A 48 -4.40 2.62 -6.56
N ASP A 49 -3.71 2.07 -5.56
CA ASP A 49 -2.27 2.24 -5.32
C ASP A 49 -1.68 0.90 -4.89
N VAL A 50 -0.41 0.67 -5.24
CA VAL A 50 0.36 -0.50 -4.85
C VAL A 50 1.78 -0.11 -4.49
N ASP A 51 2.35 -0.71 -3.44
CA ASP A 51 3.78 -0.64 -3.15
C ASP A 51 4.37 -2.05 -3.09
N PHE A 52 5.63 -2.20 -3.53
CA PHE A 52 6.32 -3.48 -3.65
C PHE A 52 7.75 -3.38 -3.10
N ARG A 53 7.96 -3.90 -1.90
CA ARG A 53 9.26 -3.91 -1.21
C ARG A 53 9.59 -5.28 -0.66
N ASN A 54 10.86 -5.70 -0.75
CA ASN A 54 11.35 -6.93 -0.11
C ASN A 54 10.45 -8.17 -0.24
N ASN A 55 9.97 -8.48 -1.45
CA ASN A 55 9.04 -9.59 -1.75
C ASN A 55 7.68 -9.48 -1.04
N ARG A 56 7.27 -8.27 -0.68
CA ARG A 56 6.01 -7.95 -0.03
C ARG A 56 5.28 -6.87 -0.79
N VAL A 57 3.97 -6.99 -0.84
CA VAL A 57 3.11 -6.05 -1.55
C VAL A 57 2.09 -5.51 -0.59
N ILE A 58 1.78 -4.22 -0.69
CA ILE A 58 0.60 -3.64 -0.08
C ILE A 58 -0.23 -2.93 -1.15
N THR A 59 -1.54 -3.08 -1.09
CA THR A 59 -2.49 -2.43 -2.00
C THR A 59 -3.53 -1.67 -1.22
N GLY A 60 -4.08 -0.60 -1.80
CA GLY A 60 -5.22 0.15 -1.26
C GLY A 60 -6.33 0.24 -2.29
N GLY A 61 -7.60 0.08 -1.89
CA GLY A 61 -8.71 0.01 -2.83
C GLY A 61 -10.00 0.72 -2.44
N ARG A 62 -10.92 0.74 -3.41
CA ARG A 62 -12.30 1.26 -3.29
C ARG A 62 -13.14 0.48 -2.29
N ASP A 63 -12.81 -0.78 -2.07
CA ASP A 63 -13.44 -1.65 -1.07
C ASP A 63 -13.06 -1.32 0.38
N LYS A 64 -12.41 -0.17 0.59
CA LYS A 64 -12.09 0.41 1.90
C LYS A 64 -11.10 -0.44 2.68
N LYS A 65 -10.18 -1.09 1.97
CA LYS A 65 -9.16 -1.95 2.54
C LYS A 65 -7.78 -1.60 2.02
N ALA A 66 -6.81 -1.71 2.92
CA ALA A 66 -5.44 -1.98 2.55
C ALA A 66 -5.18 -3.49 2.70
N VAL A 67 -4.48 -4.11 1.75
CA VAL A 67 -4.16 -5.54 1.79
C VAL A 67 -2.65 -5.70 1.69
N TYR A 68 -2.06 -6.37 2.67
CA TYR A 68 -0.66 -6.79 2.67
C TYR A 68 -0.56 -8.25 2.21
N TYR A 69 0.48 -8.56 1.44
CA TYR A 69 0.82 -9.91 1.00
C TYR A 69 2.33 -10.17 1.03
N ASN A 70 2.75 -11.28 1.60
CA ASN A 70 4.13 -11.76 1.60
C ASN A 70 4.32 -12.88 0.56
N LEU A 71 5.07 -12.60 -0.51
CA LEU A 71 5.28 -13.56 -1.60
C LEU A 71 6.15 -14.77 -1.22
N LYS A 72 6.91 -14.69 -0.12
CA LYS A 72 7.76 -15.80 0.34
C LYS A 72 6.99 -16.81 1.19
N THR A 73 6.00 -16.34 1.95
CA THR A 73 5.26 -17.16 2.92
C THR A 73 3.81 -17.43 2.51
N ASP A 74 3.33 -16.76 1.45
CA ASP A 74 1.91 -16.68 1.07
C ASP A 74 0.99 -16.15 2.20
N HIS A 75 1.57 -15.51 3.24
CA HIS A 75 0.82 -14.84 4.30
C HIS A 75 0.22 -13.53 3.80
N TYR A 76 -0.97 -13.19 4.30
CA TYR A 76 -1.62 -11.93 3.99
C TYR A 76 -2.34 -11.36 5.21
N THR A 77 -2.55 -10.05 5.20
CA THR A 77 -3.32 -9.35 6.22
C THR A 77 -4.13 -8.24 5.57
N THR A 78 -5.34 -8.02 6.08
CA THR A 78 -6.26 -7.00 5.57
C THR A 78 -6.55 -5.97 6.65
N PHE A 79 -6.40 -4.70 6.31
CA PHE A 79 -6.66 -3.56 7.18
C PHE A 79 -7.85 -2.78 6.66
N SER A 80 -8.91 -2.68 7.47
CA SER A 80 -10.09 -1.89 7.10
C SER A 80 -9.86 -0.41 7.38
N ALA A 81 -10.27 0.42 6.42
CA ALA A 81 -10.46 1.85 6.58
C ALA A 81 -11.83 2.15 7.22
N ASP A 82 -11.96 3.31 7.85
CA ASP A 82 -13.21 3.76 8.48
C ASP A 82 -14.09 4.45 7.43
N ASP A 83 -14.93 3.62 6.80
CA ASP A 83 -15.89 3.99 5.76
C ASP A 83 -15.31 4.78 4.57
N PHE A 84 -13.99 4.81 4.41
CA PHE A 84 -13.28 5.63 3.44
C PHE A 84 -12.44 4.79 2.47
N MET A 85 -12.31 5.25 1.23
CA MET A 85 -11.49 4.56 0.23
C MET A 85 -10.00 4.71 0.55
N VAL A 86 -9.22 3.65 0.31
CA VAL A 86 -7.77 3.69 0.53
C VAL A 86 -7.08 4.10 -0.76
N PHE A 87 -6.85 5.40 -0.92
CA PHE A 87 -6.25 5.96 -2.13
C PHE A 87 -4.74 5.83 -2.21
N SER A 88 -4.07 5.71 -1.06
CA SER A 88 -2.62 5.53 -1.04
C SER A 88 -2.17 4.62 0.09
N VAL A 89 -1.11 3.85 -0.21
CA VAL A 89 -0.45 2.89 0.67
C VAL A 89 1.07 3.00 0.54
N ALA A 90 1.81 2.46 1.51
CA ALA A 90 3.26 2.33 1.43
C ALA A 90 3.78 1.21 2.31
N LEU A 91 4.93 0.64 1.94
CA LEU A 91 5.75 -0.26 2.76
C LEU A 91 7.04 0.43 3.18
N SER A 92 7.49 0.14 4.39
CA SER A 92 8.87 0.46 4.78
C SER A 92 9.87 -0.38 3.97
N PRO A 93 11.17 0.00 3.91
CA PRO A 93 12.16 -0.77 3.14
C PRO A 93 12.24 -2.25 3.52
N SER A 94 12.12 -2.57 4.81
CA SER A 94 12.04 -3.95 5.27
C SER A 94 10.71 -4.60 4.87
N GLY A 95 9.65 -3.82 4.72
CA GLY A 95 8.29 -4.28 4.49
C GLY A 95 7.60 -4.78 5.76
N ASN A 96 8.18 -4.57 6.94
CA ASN A 96 7.56 -4.93 8.22
C ASN A 96 6.53 -3.89 8.69
N ARG A 97 6.62 -2.65 8.17
CA ARG A 97 5.64 -1.60 8.43
C ARG A 97 4.88 -1.27 7.16
N GLY A 98 3.57 -1.16 7.28
CA GLY A 98 2.68 -0.65 6.26
C GLY A 98 2.12 0.70 6.67
N ALA A 99 1.80 1.55 5.69
CA ALA A 99 1.04 2.77 5.90
C ALA A 99 -0.15 2.79 4.94
N TYR A 100 -1.30 3.29 5.41
CA TYR A 100 -2.48 3.46 4.56
C TYR A 100 -3.37 4.60 5.02
N LEU A 101 -4.05 5.25 4.06
CA LEU A 101 -5.08 6.24 4.33
C LEU A 101 -6.27 5.59 5.01
N TYR A 102 -6.60 6.03 6.22
CA TYR A 102 -7.54 5.34 7.09
C TYR A 102 -8.97 5.87 7.05
N ASN A 103 -9.19 7.18 7.00
CA ASN A 103 -10.53 7.76 7.17
C ASN A 103 -10.70 9.11 6.44
N ASP A 104 -11.92 9.63 6.50
CA ASP A 104 -12.31 10.93 5.95
C ASP A 104 -11.70 12.15 6.66
N LYS A 105 -11.08 11.94 7.83
CA LYS A 105 -10.28 12.94 8.56
C LYS A 105 -8.82 12.98 8.11
N PHE A 106 -8.47 12.23 7.07
CA PHE A 106 -7.14 12.21 6.47
C PHE A 106 -6.07 11.63 7.41
N ASP A 107 -6.50 10.81 8.36
CA ASP A 107 -5.58 10.06 9.21
C ASP A 107 -4.88 8.98 8.38
N VAL A 108 -3.58 8.81 8.61
CA VAL A 108 -2.80 7.70 8.04
C VAL A 108 -2.45 6.74 9.17
N ARG A 109 -2.79 5.46 9.01
CA ARG A 109 -2.40 4.43 9.97
C ARG A 109 -1.09 3.79 9.57
N ILE A 110 -0.26 3.54 10.57
CA ILE A 110 0.94 2.71 10.46
C ILE A 110 0.65 1.38 11.14
N VAL A 111 1.00 0.28 10.48
CA VAL A 111 0.69 -1.08 10.91
C VAL A 111 1.92 -1.96 10.88
N ASP A 112 1.96 -2.95 11.77
CA ASP A 112 2.81 -4.13 11.58
C ASP A 112 2.15 -5.00 10.52
N THR A 113 2.88 -5.30 9.46
CA THR A 113 2.33 -6.02 8.31
C THR A 113 2.10 -7.50 8.57
N GLU A 114 2.95 -8.13 9.38
CA GLU A 114 2.90 -9.58 9.63
C GLU A 114 1.91 -9.89 10.76
N GLU A 115 1.96 -9.12 11.84
CA GLU A 115 1.07 -9.27 12.99
C GLU A 115 -0.31 -8.65 12.75
N GLY A 116 -0.41 -7.72 11.82
CA GLY A 116 -1.66 -7.01 11.50
C GLY A 116 -2.10 -6.01 12.56
N THR A 117 -1.18 -5.60 13.44
CA THR A 117 -1.48 -4.68 14.54
C THR A 117 -1.31 -3.22 14.10
N ILE A 118 -2.10 -2.32 14.68
CA ILE A 118 -1.95 -0.88 14.44
C ILE A 118 -0.85 -0.38 15.38
N LEU A 119 0.22 0.17 14.81
CA LEU A 119 1.35 0.71 15.56
C LEU A 119 1.08 2.15 15.98
N THR A 120 0.62 2.99 15.06
CA THR A 120 0.27 4.39 15.36
C THR A 120 -0.66 4.98 14.30
N THR A 121 -1.22 6.16 14.61
CA THR A 121 -2.04 6.96 13.68
C THR A 121 -1.44 8.36 13.55
N LEU A 122 -1.20 8.77 12.31
CA LEU A 122 -0.65 10.07 11.94
C LEU A 122 -1.81 11.02 11.61
N SER A 123 -2.16 11.87 12.57
CA SER A 123 -3.27 12.83 12.47
C SER A 123 -2.79 14.26 12.33
N GLY A 124 -3.54 15.11 11.62
CA GLY A 124 -3.25 16.54 11.46
C GLY A 124 -2.99 17.00 10.01
N HIS A 125 -3.08 16.10 9.04
CA HIS A 125 -3.20 16.44 7.63
C HIS A 125 -4.45 17.30 7.40
N LYS A 126 -4.35 18.30 6.52
CA LYS A 126 -5.46 19.25 6.27
C LYS A 126 -6.25 18.95 4.99
N ALA A 127 -5.80 17.97 4.22
CA ALA A 127 -6.44 17.50 3.00
C ALA A 127 -6.06 16.04 2.75
N THR A 128 -6.74 15.40 1.81
CA THR A 128 -6.53 14.01 1.44
C THR A 128 -5.06 13.74 1.11
N PRO A 129 -4.43 12.75 1.77
CA PRO A 129 -3.15 12.21 1.37
C PRO A 129 -3.31 11.55 0.01
N SER A 130 -2.58 12.05 -0.98
CA SER A 130 -2.57 11.48 -2.33
C SER A 130 -1.37 10.57 -2.58
N ASN A 131 -0.30 10.74 -1.80
CA ASN A 131 0.91 9.93 -1.91
C ASN A 131 1.52 9.73 -0.52
N ILE A 132 1.68 8.48 -0.09
CA ILE A 132 2.40 8.11 1.13
C ILE A 132 3.65 7.35 0.72
N ARG A 133 4.84 7.73 1.20
CA ARG A 133 6.08 7.00 0.91
C ARG A 133 6.96 6.93 2.15
N PHE A 134 7.49 5.75 2.46
CA PHE A 134 8.56 5.60 3.44
C PHE A 134 9.90 6.06 2.84
N VAL A 135 10.66 6.80 3.63
CA VAL A 135 12.05 7.19 3.33
C VAL A 135 13.02 6.16 3.92
N ASP A 136 12.73 5.72 5.14
CA ASP A 136 13.41 4.65 5.87
C ASP A 136 12.38 3.87 6.72
N GLU A 137 12.79 3.07 7.70
CA GLU A 137 11.85 2.30 8.55
C GLU A 137 10.90 3.16 9.40
N ASN A 138 11.29 4.40 9.71
CA ASN A 138 10.62 5.23 10.68
C ASN A 138 10.26 6.61 10.14
N GLN A 139 10.72 6.99 8.95
CA GLN A 139 10.41 8.29 8.35
C GLN A 139 9.51 8.13 7.12
N LEU A 140 8.47 8.97 7.03
CA LEU A 140 7.55 9.04 5.90
C LEU A 140 7.47 10.45 5.34
N ILE A 141 7.23 10.54 4.03
CA ILE A 141 6.79 11.75 3.34
C ILE A 141 5.38 11.49 2.83
N ILE A 142 4.48 12.43 3.12
CA ILE A 142 3.09 12.37 2.72
C ILE A 142 2.76 13.64 1.92
N GLY A 143 2.39 13.48 0.66
CA GLY A 143 1.84 14.55 -0.16
C GLY A 143 0.33 14.63 -0.01
N CYS A 144 -0.18 15.85 0.18
CA CYS A 144 -1.61 16.12 0.35
C CYS A 144 -2.15 17.04 -0.75
N ASP A 145 -3.46 16.95 -1.00
CA ASP A 145 -4.16 17.76 -2.01
C ASP A 145 -4.18 19.27 -1.69
N ASP A 146 -3.81 19.68 -0.47
CA ASP A 146 -3.58 21.08 -0.10
C ASP A 146 -2.24 21.64 -0.63
N GLY A 147 -1.51 20.84 -1.42
CA GLY A 147 -0.24 21.21 -2.03
C GLY A 147 0.94 21.15 -1.06
N LYS A 148 0.78 20.55 0.13
CA LYS A 148 1.84 20.42 1.13
C LYS A 148 2.41 19.01 1.20
N LEU A 149 3.67 18.97 1.65
CA LEU A 149 4.33 17.76 2.09
C LEU A 149 4.36 17.75 3.62
N TYR A 150 3.96 16.63 4.21
CA TYR A 150 4.07 16.34 5.62
C TYR A 150 5.19 15.33 5.82
N ILE A 151 6.09 15.62 6.74
CA ILE A 151 7.19 14.72 7.09
C ILE A 151 6.90 14.17 8.48
N TRP A 152 6.83 12.85 8.58
CA TRP A 152 6.57 12.15 9.82
C TRP A 152 7.79 11.34 10.22
N ARG A 153 8.09 11.33 11.52
CA ARG A 153 9.00 10.36 12.13
C ARG A 153 8.20 9.58 13.17
N ILE A 154 8.16 8.28 13.01
CA ILE A 154 7.57 7.33 13.94
C ILE A 154 8.63 7.05 15.00
N GLU A 155 8.24 7.10 16.27
CA GLU A 155 9.15 6.68 17.35
C GLU A 155 9.39 5.16 17.27
N PRO A 156 10.61 4.69 17.57
CA PRO A 156 10.95 3.27 17.51
C PRO A 156 10.05 2.38 18.37
#